data_AF-A0A2S8P4E2-F1
#
_entry.id   AF-A0A2S8P4E2-F1
#
_cell.length_a   1.000
_cell.length_b   1.000
_cell.length_c   1.000
_cell.angle_alpha   90.00
_cell.angle_beta   90.00
_cell.angle_gamma   90.00
#
_symmetry.space_group_name_H-M   'P 1'
#
loop_
_entity.id
_entity.type
_entity.pdbx_description
1 polymer ?
#
loop_
_entity_poly.entity_id
_entity_poly.type
_entity_poly.pdbx_seq_one_letter_code
_entity_poly.pdbx_strand_id
1 'polypeptide(L)'
;MDIPERGTVLICSAIGLEFQLYSLKKLVGSTILVHSIDGPSIECEVIDVSLSFSITERPIVGINIRGKLNLNGIKRGSFIQKL
;
A
#
# COMPACT_ATOMS: atom_id res chain seq x y z
N MET A 1 21.31 -0.14 8.67
CA MET A 1 20.73 -0.38 10.02
C MET A 1 19.34 -0.94 9.78
N ASP A 2 19.17 -2.24 9.99
CA ASP A 2 17.87 -2.91 9.90
C ASP A 2 17.13 -2.58 11.20
N ILE A 3 16.04 -1.82 11.11
CA ILE A 3 15.24 -1.45 12.28
C ILE A 3 14.07 -2.43 12.29
N PRO A 4 13.99 -3.34 13.28
CA PRO A 4 12.85 -4.23 13.42
C PRO A 4 11.60 -3.35 13.48
N GLU A 5 10.57 -3.68 12.68
CA GLU A 5 9.32 -2.92 12.50
C GLU A 5 9.32 -1.78 11.46
N ARG A 6 10.45 -1.41 10.84
CA ARG A 6 10.40 -0.56 9.63
C ARG A 6 9.99 -1.40 8.41
N GLY A 7 8.69 -1.56 8.24
CA GLY A 7 8.13 -2.06 6.99
C GLY A 7 8.34 -1.09 5.83
N THR A 8 8.01 -1.54 4.62
CA THR A 8 8.01 -0.67 3.44
C THR A 8 6.71 0.13 3.42
N VAL A 9 6.78 1.45 3.23
CA VAL A 9 5.58 2.28 3.09
C VAL A 9 5.26 2.46 1.61
N LEU A 10 4.12 1.91 1.20
CA LEU A 10 3.56 2.15 -0.13
C LEU A 10 2.66 3.38 -0.07
N ILE A 11 2.94 4.36 -0.93
CA ILE A 11 2.11 5.57 -1.07
C ILE A 11 1.27 5.39 -2.33
N CYS A 12 -0.05 5.33 -2.15
CA CYS A 12 -0.99 5.17 -3.26
C CYS A 12 -2.08 6.23 -3.23
N SER A 13 -2.65 6.47 -4.42
CA SER A 13 -3.89 7.23 -4.58
C SER A 13 -5.00 6.24 -4.90
N ALA A 14 -6.17 6.44 -4.30
CA ALA A 14 -7.34 5.65 -4.65
C ALA A 14 -7.82 6.05 -6.05
N ILE A 15 -7.79 5.11 -7.00
CA ILE A 15 -8.36 5.29 -8.34
C ILE A 15 -9.64 4.45 -8.39
N GLY A 16 -10.79 5.09 -8.60
CA GLY A 16 -12.02 4.38 -8.97
C GLY A 16 -12.77 3.63 -7.86
N LEU A 17 -12.70 4.08 -6.61
CA LEU A 17 -13.57 3.59 -5.53
C LEU A 17 -14.15 4.77 -4.78
N GLU A 18 -15.44 4.69 -4.43
CA GLU A 18 -15.98 5.34 -3.23
C GLU A 18 -15.20 4.78 -2.04
N PHE A 19 -14.00 5.30 -1.85
CA PHE A 19 -13.05 4.77 -0.90
C PHE A 19 -13.55 5.16 0.48
N GLN A 20 -14.33 4.26 1.08
CA GLN A 20 -14.86 4.41 2.41
C GLN A 20 -13.68 4.43 3.39
N LEU A 21 -13.17 5.62 3.70
CA LEU A 21 -12.01 5.86 4.55
C LEU A 21 -12.06 5.10 5.88
N TYR A 22 -13.27 4.87 6.41
CA TYR A 22 -13.52 4.10 7.61
C TYR A 22 -13.14 2.61 7.50
N SER A 23 -13.01 2.08 6.29
CA SER A 23 -12.61 0.69 6.03
C SER A 23 -11.09 0.50 5.95
N LEU A 24 -10.28 1.56 5.94
CA LEU A 24 -8.81 1.46 5.89
C LEU A 24 -8.24 0.67 7.06
N LYS A 25 -8.73 0.92 8.28
CA LYS A 25 -8.27 0.19 9.47
C LYS A 25 -8.50 -1.32 9.38
N LYS A 26 -9.46 -1.77 8.56
CA LYS A 26 -9.72 -3.20 8.31
C LYS A 26 -8.68 -3.86 7.40
N LEU A 27 -7.70 -3.10 6.89
CA LEU A 27 -6.56 -3.64 6.16
C LEU A 27 -5.45 -4.08 7.11
N VAL A 28 -5.33 -3.49 8.31
CA VAL A 28 -4.29 -3.88 9.27
C VAL A 28 -4.44 -5.35 9.64
N GLY A 29 -3.33 -6.10 9.57
CA GLY A 29 -3.28 -7.55 9.75
C GLY A 29 -3.80 -8.37 8.56
N SER A 30 -4.26 -7.74 7.48
CA SER A 30 -4.66 -8.45 6.25
C SER A 30 -3.45 -8.67 5.33
N THR A 31 -3.56 -9.69 4.47
CA THR A 31 -2.65 -9.87 3.34
C THR A 31 -3.16 -9.10 2.12
N ILE A 32 -2.26 -8.44 1.41
CA ILE A 32 -2.51 -7.77 0.14
C ILE A 32 -1.56 -8.31 -0.93
N LEU A 33 -1.98 -8.23 -2.19
CA LEU A 33 -1.14 -8.40 -3.35
C LEU A 33 -0.71 -7.05 -3.90
N VAL A 34 0.60 -6.87 -4.08
CA VAL A 34 1.18 -5.73 -4.79
C VAL A 34 1.52 -6.18 -6.20
N HIS A 35 0.80 -5.64 -7.19
CA HIS A 35 0.99 -5.96 -8.60
C HIS A 35 2.02 -5.00 -9.23
N SER A 36 3.18 -5.54 -9.63
CA SER A 36 4.13 -4.85 -10.49
C SER A 36 3.65 -4.89 -11.94
N ILE A 37 3.92 -3.85 -12.73
CA ILE A 37 3.60 -3.85 -14.17
C ILE A 37 4.50 -4.84 -14.92
N ASP A 38 5.77 -4.90 -14.55
CA ASP A 38 6.82 -5.61 -15.28
C ASP A 38 7.24 -6.91 -14.59
N GLY A 39 6.49 -7.35 -13.58
CA GLY A 39 6.95 -8.41 -12.68
C GLY A 39 5.82 -9.14 -11.96
N PRO A 40 6.17 -10.19 -11.20
CA PRO A 40 5.21 -10.97 -10.45
C PRO A 40 4.55 -10.14 -9.33
N SER A 41 3.33 -10.53 -8.97
CA SER A 41 2.65 -10.00 -7.80
C SER A 41 3.31 -10.51 -6.52
N ILE A 42 3.40 -9.65 -5.50
CA ILE A 42 4.04 -9.98 -4.22
C ILE A 42 3.00 -9.89 -3.12
N GLU A 43 2.87 -10.97 -2.33
CA GLU A 43 2.06 -10.98 -1.12
C GLU A 43 2.77 -10.25 0.01
N CYS A 44 2.03 -9.36 0.67
CA CYS A 44 2.53 -8.53 1.76
C CYS A 44 1.50 -8.50 2.90
N GLU A 45 1.97 -8.57 4.14
CA GLU A 45 1.13 -8.33 5.32
C GLU A 45 1.07 -6.83 5.58
N VAL A 46 -0.13 -6.27 5.84
CA VAL A 46 -0.29 -4.87 6.21
C VAL A 46 -0.11 -4.70 7.72
N ILE A 47 0.92 -3.95 8.12
CA ILE A 47 1.22 -3.68 9.53
C ILE A 47 0.47 -2.45 10.02
N ASP A 48 0.33 -1.43 9.17
CA ASP A 48 -0.31 -0.17 9.54
C ASP A 48 -0.82 0.59 8.30
N VAL A 49 -1.74 1.51 8.51
CA VAL A 49 -2.31 2.37 7.46
C VAL A 49 -2.41 3.82 7.95
N SER A 50 -2.02 4.74 7.10
CA SER A 50 -2.13 6.18 7.34
C SER A 50 -2.87 6.86 6.21
N LEU A 51 -3.57 7.94 6.55
CA LEU A 51 -4.28 8.79 5.60
C LEU A 51 -3.69 10.19 5.68
N SER A 52 -3.31 10.73 4.53
CA SER A 52 -2.88 12.11 4.36
C SER A 52 -3.73 12.78 3.28
N PHE A 53 -3.85 14.09 3.33
CA PHE A 53 -4.56 14.86 2.32
C PHE A 53 -3.57 15.80 1.64
N SER A 54 -3.56 15.82 0.32
CA SER A 54 -2.82 16.84 -0.42
C SER A 54 -3.63 18.13 -0.50
N ILE A 55 -2.95 19.24 -0.82
CA ILE A 55 -3.56 20.56 -1.12
C ILE A 55 -4.62 20.45 -2.24
N THR A 56 -4.54 19.41 -3.07
CA THR A 56 -5.49 19.11 -4.14
C THR A 56 -6.70 18.28 -3.68
N GLU A 57 -6.95 18.18 -2.37
CA GLU A 57 -8.07 17.47 -1.72
C GLU A 57 -8.18 15.97 -2.08
N ARG A 58 -7.12 15.37 -2.62
CA ARG A 58 -7.10 13.94 -2.93
C ARG A 58 -6.51 13.17 -1.76
N PRO A 59 -7.20 12.15 -1.24
CA PRO A 59 -6.66 11.32 -0.18
C PRO A 59 -5.44 10.55 -0.70
N ILE A 60 -4.35 10.65 0.05
CA ILE A 60 -3.15 9.86 -0.11
C ILE A 60 -3.15 8.81 1.00
N VAL A 61 -3.03 7.55 0.63
CA VAL A 61 -2.99 6.45 1.59
C VAL A 61 -1.56 5.93 1.68
N GLY A 62 -1.02 5.89 2.89
CA GLY A 62 0.24 5.23 3.20
C GLY A 62 -0.04 3.85 3.80
N ILE A 63 0.43 2.78 3.18
CA ILE A 63 0.27 1.40 3.66
C ILE A 63 1.64 0.88 4.08
N ASN A 64 1.81 0.63 5.37
CA ASN A 64 3.03 0.02 5.90
C ASN A 64 2.91 -1.50 5.80
N ILE A 65 3.86 -2.14 5.14
CA ILE A 65 3.84 -3.58 4.86
C ILE A 65 5.04 -4.34 5.42
N ARG A 66 4.80 -5.59 5.81
CA ARG A 66 5.83 -6.60 6.06
C ARG A 66 5.95 -7.49 4.84
N GLY A 67 7.11 -7.47 4.20
CA GLY A 67 7.40 -8.24 3.00
C GLY A 67 8.64 -7.72 2.29
N LYS A 68 9.34 -8.59 1.55
CA LYS A 68 10.48 -8.19 0.72
C LYS A 68 9.94 -7.72 -0.64
N LEU A 69 9.72 -6.42 -0.76
CA LEU A 69 9.34 -5.82 -2.03
C LEU A 69 10.59 -5.41 -2.82
N ASN A 70 10.66 -5.76 -4.10
CA ASN A 70 11.65 -5.17 -5.00
C ASN A 70 11.14 -3.79 -5.44
N LEU A 71 11.59 -2.73 -4.77
CA LEU A 71 11.17 -1.35 -5.04
C LEU A 71 11.43 -0.90 -6.49
N ASN A 72 12.47 -1.45 -7.13
CA ASN A 72 12.78 -1.13 -8.53
C ASN A 72 11.72 -1.63 -9.51
N GLY A 73 10.88 -2.58 -9.09
CA GLY A 73 9.76 -3.11 -9.87
C GLY A 73 8.45 -2.34 -9.70
N ILE A 74 8.35 -1.40 -8.75
CA ILE A 74 7.12 -0.63 -8.53
C ILE A 74 7.18 0.65 -9.36
N LYS A 75 6.28 0.77 -10.33
CA LYS A 75 6.21 1.89 -11.27
C LYS A 75 4.80 2.45 -11.33
N ARG A 76 4.65 3.62 -11.96
CA ARG A 76 3.33 4.22 -12.21
C ARG A 76 2.45 3.24 -13.00
N GLY A 77 1.33 2.84 -12.42
CA GLY A 77 0.39 1.84 -12.96
C GLY A 77 0.42 0.50 -12.23
N SER A 78 1.38 0.28 -11.32
CA SER A 78 1.26 -0.74 -10.28
C SER A 78 0.05 -0.46 -9.39
N PHE A 79 -0.59 -1.52 -8.89
CA PHE A 79 -1.78 -1.40 -8.03
C PHE A 79 -1.78 -2.44 -6.91
N ILE A 80 -2.61 -2.19 -5.91
CA ILE A 80 -2.74 -3.04 -4.73
C ILE A 80 -4.12 -3.67 -4.74
N GLN A 81 -4.18 -4.96 -4.46
CA GLN A 81 -5.41 -5.72 -4.32
C GLN A 81 -5.46 -6.40 -2.96
N LYS A 82 -6.58 -6.28 -2.24
CA LYS A 82 -6.81 -7.06 -1.03
C LYS A 82 -7.15 -8.52 -1.41
N LEU A 83 -6.57 -9.48 -0.70
CA LEU A 83 -6.95 -10.90 -0.79
C LEU A 83 -8.22 -11.19 0.02
#